data_AF-A0A8A2VFJ5-F1
#
_entry.id   AF-A0A8A2VFJ5-F1
#
_cell.length_a   1.000
_cell.length_b   1.000
_cell.length_c   1.000
_cell.angle_alpha   90.00
_cell.angle_beta   90.00
_cell.angle_gamma   90.00
#
_symmetry.space_group_name_H-M   'P 1'
#
loop_
_entity.id
_entity.type
_entity.pdbx_description
1 polymer ?
#
loop_
_entity_poly.entity_id
_entity_poly.type
_entity_poly.pdbx_seq_one_letter_code
_entity_poly.pdbx_strand_id
1 'polypeptide(L)'
;MGIIDRFEDEYLDVSSSRATLRELLELFVGAVLFVVGASALSYYLLGPGIARYVAGLLTIIFAITFVSQAYWALTGREDYEET
;
A
#
# COMPACT_ATOMS: atom_id res chain seq x y z
N MET A 1 19.35 -10.36 -27.19
CA MET A 1 18.86 -10.34 -25.80
C MET A 1 19.92 -9.71 -24.93
N GLY A 2 19.78 -8.40 -24.74
CA GLY A 2 20.74 -7.59 -23.99
C GLY A 2 20.61 -7.80 -22.49
N ILE A 3 21.62 -7.38 -21.74
CA ILE A 3 21.55 -7.31 -20.27
C ILE A 3 20.34 -6.48 -19.80
N ILE A 4 19.91 -5.51 -20.63
CA ILE A 4 18.76 -4.64 -20.38
C ILE A 4 17.44 -5.43 -20.43
N ASP A 5 17.23 -6.31 -21.42
CA ASP A 5 16.01 -7.14 -21.54
C ASP A 5 15.79 -8.00 -20.28
N ARG A 6 16.87 -8.54 -19.70
CA ARG A 6 16.79 -9.33 -18.45
C ARG A 6 16.35 -8.50 -17.24
N PHE A 7 16.82 -7.25 -17.13
CA PHE A 7 16.40 -6.37 -16.05
C PHE A 7 14.95 -5.93 -16.25
N GLU A 8 14.54 -5.66 -17.49
CA GLU A 8 13.16 -5.30 -17.82
C GLU A 8 12.20 -6.44 -17.50
N ASP A 9 12.51 -7.69 -17.89
CA ASP A 9 11.72 -8.87 -17.53
C ASP A 9 11.60 -9.06 -16.00
N GLU A 10 12.68 -8.83 -15.24
CA GLU A 10 12.68 -9.00 -13.78
C GLU A 10 11.92 -7.86 -13.07
N TYR A 11 11.95 -6.62 -13.59
CA TYR A 11 11.14 -5.51 -13.08
C TYR A 11 9.66 -5.61 -13.49
N LEU A 12 9.37 -6.13 -14.69
CA LEU A 12 8.01 -6.41 -15.15
C LEU A 12 7.38 -7.56 -14.36
N ASP A 13 8.16 -8.57 -13.95
CA ASP A 13 7.67 -9.66 -13.10
C ASP A 13 7.30 -9.16 -11.68
N VAL A 14 8.07 -8.23 -11.10
CA VAL A 14 7.71 -7.58 -9.82
C VAL A 14 6.49 -6.67 -9.96
N SER A 15 6.29 -6.02 -11.12
CA SER A 15 5.09 -5.23 -11.42
C SER A 15 3.86 -6.08 -11.77
N SER A 16 4.05 -7.38 -12.03
CA SER A 16 2.98 -8.34 -12.32
C SER A 16 2.34 -8.94 -11.07
N SER A 17 2.82 -8.57 -9.88
CA SER A 17 2.24 -8.97 -8.60
C SER A 17 0.89 -8.27 -8.40
N ARG A 18 -0.13 -8.83 -9.05
CA ARG A 18 -1.54 -8.54 -8.83
C ARG A 18 -1.78 -8.47 -7.33
N ALA A 19 -2.17 -7.31 -6.82
CA ALA A 19 -2.73 -7.23 -5.48
C ALA A 19 -4.01 -8.07 -5.45
N THR A 20 -3.93 -9.32 -5.01
CA THR A 20 -5.12 -10.15 -4.86
C THR A 20 -6.05 -9.51 -3.82
N LEU A 21 -7.38 -9.75 -3.87
CA LEU A 21 -8.32 -9.26 -2.84
C LEU A 21 -7.86 -9.62 -1.41
N ARG A 22 -7.16 -10.76 -1.30
CA ARG A 22 -6.51 -11.21 -0.07
C ARG A 22 -5.39 -10.26 0.37
N GLU A 23 -4.49 -9.86 -0.53
CA GLU A 23 -3.41 -8.91 -0.22
C GLU A 23 -3.95 -7.53 0.16
N LEU A 24 -5.02 -7.06 -0.49
CA LEU A 24 -5.70 -5.82 -0.08
C LEU A 24 -6.29 -5.93 1.34
N LEU A 25 -6.88 -7.08 1.69
CA LEU A 25 -7.38 -7.33 3.05
C LEU A 25 -6.24 -7.45 4.08
N GLU A 26 -5.14 -8.13 3.74
CA GLU A 26 -3.96 -8.23 4.60
C GLU A 26 -3.32 -6.86 4.84
N LEU A 27 -3.21 -6.03 3.79
CA LEU A 27 -2.80 -4.64 3.90
C LEU A 27 -3.75 -3.85 4.81
N PHE A 28 -5.06 -4.11 4.72
CA PHE A 28 -6.07 -3.34 5.47
C PHE A 28 -5.98 -3.65 6.94
N VAL A 29 -5.92 -4.94 7.27
CA VAL A 29 -5.75 -5.40 8.65
C VAL A 29 -4.41 -4.90 9.19
N GLY A 30 -3.32 -5.02 8.44
CA GLY A 30 -2.00 -4.52 8.83
C GLY A 30 -2.02 -3.01 9.10
N ALA A 31 -2.65 -2.23 8.22
CA ALA A 31 -2.81 -0.78 8.36
C ALA A 31 -3.59 -0.42 9.62
N VAL A 32 -4.73 -1.06 9.87
CA VAL A 32 -5.56 -0.80 11.05
C VAL A 32 -4.79 -1.12 12.33
N LEU A 33 -4.15 -2.30 12.39
CA LEU A 33 -3.35 -2.70 13.55
C LEU A 33 -2.20 -1.73 13.79
N PHE A 34 -1.53 -1.29 12.72
CA PHE A 34 -0.44 -0.32 12.81
C PHE A 34 -0.93 1.04 13.32
N VAL A 35 -2.02 1.57 12.75
CA VAL A 35 -2.60 2.85 13.18
C VAL A 35 -3.00 2.78 14.66
N VAL A 36 -3.67 1.72 15.08
CA VAL A 36 -4.08 1.54 16.49
C VAL A 36 -2.87 1.45 17.41
N GLY A 37 -1.88 0.61 17.06
CA GLY A 37 -0.67 0.45 17.86
C GLY A 37 0.15 1.74 17.97
N ALA A 38 0.41 2.41 16.84
CA ALA A 38 1.16 3.66 16.79
C ALA A 38 0.42 4.79 17.53
N SER A 39 -0.90 4.86 17.41
CA SER A 39 -1.72 5.86 18.10
C SER A 39 -1.76 5.62 19.61
N ALA A 40 -1.89 4.37 20.05
CA ALA A 40 -1.85 4.01 21.47
C ALA A 40 -0.48 4.31 22.09
N LEU A 41 0.60 3.98 21.39
CA LEU A 41 1.96 4.29 21.84
C LEU A 41 2.19 5.80 21.91
N SER A 42 1.76 6.53 20.87
CA SER A 42 1.86 7.99 20.83
C SER A 42 1.02 8.64 21.94
N TYR A 43 -0.16 8.10 22.24
CA TYR A 43 -0.99 8.56 23.34
C TYR A 43 -0.28 8.39 24.68
N TYR A 44 0.33 7.22 24.89
CA TYR A 44 1.03 6.92 26.12
C TYR A 44 2.30 7.77 26.32
N LEU A 45 3.10 7.97 25.27
CA LEU A 45 4.39 8.64 25.37
C LEU A 45 4.32 10.16 25.21
N LEU A 46 3.44 10.64 24.33
CA LEU A 46 3.42 12.03 23.85
C LEU A 46 2.09 12.74 24.17
N GLY A 47 1.12 12.01 24.71
CA GLY A 47 -0.16 12.53 25.14
C GLY A 47 -1.23 12.59 24.05
N PRO A 48 -2.46 12.97 24.45
CA PRO A 48 -3.67 12.85 23.61
C PRO A 48 -3.66 13.75 22.37
N GLY A 49 -3.03 14.93 22.46
CA GLY A 49 -2.97 15.88 21.35
C GLY A 49 -2.16 15.33 20.17
N ILE A 50 -0.92 14.89 20.44
CA ILE A 50 -0.02 14.35 19.42
C ILE A 50 -0.59 13.03 18.86
N ALA A 51 -1.15 12.17 19.71
CA ALA A 51 -1.76 10.92 19.27
C ALA A 51 -2.86 11.12 18.21
N ARG A 52 -3.69 12.16 18.34
CA ARG A 52 -4.71 12.48 17.34
C ARG A 52 -4.11 12.89 16.00
N TYR A 53 -3.05 13.71 16.02
CA TYR A 53 -2.36 14.10 14.79
C TYR A 53 -1.71 12.89 14.11
N VAL A 54 -1.06 12.01 14.89
CA VAL A 54 -0.47 10.76 14.38
C VAL A 54 -1.54 9.87 13.75
N ALA A 55 -2.64 9.63 14.47
CA ALA A 55 -3.76 8.83 13.96
C ALA A 55 -4.32 9.41 12.66
N GLY A 56 -4.57 10.72 12.62
CA GLY A 56 -5.08 11.41 11.43
C GLY A 56 -4.13 11.31 10.24
N LEU A 57 -2.84 11.58 10.46
CA LEU A 57 -1.82 11.51 9.41
C LEU A 57 -1.69 10.08 8.84
N LEU A 58 -1.60 9.07 9.71
CA LEU A 58 -1.50 7.68 9.28
C LEU A 58 -2.74 7.23 8.52
N THR A 59 -3.94 7.65 8.96
CA THR A 59 -5.20 7.35 8.26
C THR A 59 -5.18 7.91 6.84
N ILE A 60 -4.72 9.15 6.66
CA ILE A 60 -4.61 9.78 5.33
C ILE A 60 -3.63 9.00 4.45
N ILE A 61 -2.44 8.66 4.97
CA ILE A 61 -1.43 7.91 4.23
C ILE A 61 -2.00 6.58 3.76
N PHE A 62 -2.58 5.79 4.66
CA PHE A 62 -3.16 4.49 4.30
C PHE A 62 -4.36 4.61 3.37
N ALA A 63 -5.20 5.65 3.50
CA ALA A 63 -6.29 5.89 2.56
C ALA A 63 -5.77 6.10 1.13
N ILE A 64 -4.72 6.93 0.97
CA ILE A 64 -4.07 7.13 -0.33
C ILE A 64 -3.50 5.80 -0.84
N THR A 65 -2.78 5.05 0.01
CA THR A 65 -2.25 3.74 -0.35
C THR A 65 -3.35 2.80 -0.83
N PHE A 66 -4.49 2.73 -0.13
CA PHE A 66 -5.63 1.90 -0.51
C PHE A 66 -6.21 2.28 -1.86
N VAL A 67 -6.43 3.57 -2.10
CA VAL A 67 -6.97 4.06 -3.38
C VAL A 67 -6.00 3.75 -4.52
N SER A 68 -4.69 3.94 -4.31
CA SER A 68 -3.69 3.61 -5.33
C SER A 68 -3.68 2.12 -5.65
N GLN A 69 -3.67 1.25 -4.65
CA GLN A 69 -3.68 -0.20 -4.85
C GLN A 69 -4.99 -0.67 -5.51
N ALA A 70 -6.13 -0.13 -5.09
CA ALA A 70 -7.44 -0.43 -5.68
C ALA A 70 -7.56 0.05 -7.13
N TYR A 71 -7.03 1.24 -7.44
CA TYR A 71 -6.98 1.75 -8.80
C TYR A 71 -6.18 0.82 -9.71
N TRP A 72 -4.94 0.49 -9.34
CA TRP A 72 -4.11 -0.45 -10.09
C TRP A 72 -4.77 -1.82 -10.28
N ALA A 73 -5.44 -2.34 -9.26
CA ALA A 73 -6.17 -3.60 -9.33
C ALA A 73 -7.36 -3.57 -10.32
N LEU A 74 -7.98 -2.40 -10.53
CA LEU A 74 -9.13 -2.21 -11.43
C LEU A 74 -8.70 -1.88 -12.86
N THR A 75 -7.73 -0.97 -13.06
CA THR A 75 -7.37 -0.43 -14.38
C THR A 75 -6.15 -1.09 -15.01
N GLY A 76 -5.31 -1.79 -14.26
CA GLY A 76 -4.06 -2.39 -14.77
C GLY A 76 -4.23 -3.54 -15.77
N ARG A 77 -5.44 -3.79 -16.29
CA ARG A 77 -5.75 -4.92 -17.18
C ARG A 77 -5.86 -4.54 -18.66
N GLU A 78 -6.10 -3.28 -19.01
CA GLU A 78 -6.36 -2.89 -20.41
C GLU A 78 -5.08 -2.46 -21.16
N ASP A 79 -4.04 -1.96 -20.48
CA ASP A 79 -2.86 -1.37 -21.15
C ASP A 79 -1.75 -2.39 -21.51
N TYR A 80 -1.88 -3.67 -21.13
CA TYR A 80 -0.82 -4.68 -21.33
C TYR A 80 -1.21 -5.86 -22.23
N GLU A 81 -2.44 -5.90 -22.78
CA GLU A 81 -2.88 -6.94 -23.73
C GLU A 81 -2.79 -6.51 -25.21
N GLU A 82 -2.39 -5.27 -25.52
CA GLU A 82 -2.14 -4.80 -26.89
C GLU A 82 -0.65 -4.52 -27.14
N THR A 83 0.19 -5.55 -27.26
CA THR A 83 1.38 -5.57 -28.13
C THR A 83 1.77 -7.01 -28.45
#